data_AF-A0A246JNT7-F1
#
_entry.id   AF-A0A246JNT7-F1
#
_cell.length_a   1.000
_cell.length_b   1.000
_cell.length_c   1.000
_cell.angle_alpha   90.00
_cell.angle_beta   90.00
_cell.angle_gamma   90.00
#
_symmetry.space_group_name_H-M   'P 1'
#
loop_
_entity.id
_entity.type
_entity.pdbx_description
1 polymer ?
#
loop_
_entity_poly.entity_id
_entity_poly.type
_entity_poly.pdbx_seq_one_letter_code
_entity_poly.pdbx_strand_id
1 'polypeptide(L)' 'MPVSERIIRLPTVLNRTGLSRSTLYRKIAEGTFPAQVQISVHGAGWWESAINRWIADPPGYRAENDNRPIGDGPV' A
#
# COMPACT_ATOMS: atom_id res chain seq x y z
N MET A 1 -10.65 -3.59 17.69
CA MET A 1 -10.56 -2.16 17.31
C MET A 1 -10.58 -2.10 15.79
N PRO A 2 -11.52 -1.40 15.14
CA PRO A 2 -11.55 -1.35 13.68
C PRO A 2 -10.28 -0.63 13.22
N VAL A 3 -9.43 -1.32 12.46
CA VAL A 3 -8.27 -0.71 11.82
C VAL A 3 -8.82 0.32 10.84
N SER A 4 -8.64 1.61 11.14
CA SER A 4 -9.06 2.68 10.25
C SER A 4 -8.39 2.49 8.90
N GLU A 5 -9.13 1.95 7.93
CA GLU A 5 -8.63 1.71 6.58
C GLU A 5 -8.57 3.06 5.85
N ARG A 6 -7.58 3.88 6.19
CA ARG A 6 -7.33 5.17 5.55
C ARG A 6 -6.39 4.96 4.40
N ILE A 7 -6.73 5.53 3.24
CA ILE A 7 -5.80 5.53 2.10
C ILE A 7 -4.89 6.76 2.22
N ILE A 8 -3.58 6.52 2.20
CA ILE A 8 -2.54 7.55 2.25
C ILE A 8 -1.92 7.77 0.86
N ARG A 9 -1.59 9.02 0.56
CA ARG A 9 -1.00 9.40 -0.74
C ARG A 9 0.50 9.17 -0.73
N LEU A 10 1.10 9.16 -1.92
CA LEU A 10 2.54 9.00 -2.13
C LEU A 10 3.42 9.86 -1.19
N PRO A 11 3.22 11.19 -1.04
CA PRO A 11 4.04 11.99 -0.13
C PRO A 11 4.00 11.49 1.32
N THR A 12 2.83 11.05 1.80
CA THR A 12 2.71 10.47 3.15
C THR A 12 3.45 9.14 3.26
N VAL A 13 3.36 8.28 2.23
CA VAL A 13 4.09 7.00 2.20
C VAL A 13 5.60 7.23 2.23
N LEU A 14 6.12 8.17 1.42
CA LEU A 14 7.55 8.49 1.42
C LEU A 14 8.01 9.02 2.78
N ASN A 15 7.20 9.87 3.42
CA ASN A 15 7.49 10.39 4.75
C ASN A 15 7.49 9.30 5.83
N ARG A 16 6.52 8.37 5.78
CA ARG A 16 6.40 7.24 6.72
C ARG A 16 7.51 6.21 6.57
N THR A 17 7.87 5.88 5.33
CA THR A 17 8.82 4.81 5.01
C THR A 17 10.27 5.30 4.93
N GLY A 18 10.48 6.62 4.80
CA GLY A 18 11.79 7.21 4.56
C GLY A 18 12.37 6.84 3.19
N LEU A 19 11.60 6.20 2.31
CA LEU A 19 12.06 5.75 1.00
C LEU A 19 12.00 6.86 -0.03
N SER A 20 12.90 6.78 -1.01
CA SER A 20 12.77 7.57 -2.24
C SER A 20 11.67 7.01 -3.14
N ARG A 21 11.08 7.84 -4.01
CA ARG A 21 10.09 7.39 -5.01
C ARG A 21 10.61 6.23 -5.84
N SER A 22 11.87 6.32 -6.28
CA SER A 22 12.53 5.29 -7.10
C SER A 22 12.63 3.96 -6.35
N THR A 23 13.03 4.00 -5.07
CA THR A 23 13.12 2.80 -4.24
C THR A 23 11.74 2.18 -4.01
N LEU A 24 10.72 2.99 -3.78
CA LEU A 24 9.35 2.54 -3.62
C LEU A 24 8.85 1.82 -4.88
N TYR A 25 9.00 2.42 -6.06
CA TYR A 25 8.59 1.76 -7.31
C TYR A 25 9.38 0.48 -7.60
N ARG A 26 10.68 0.44 -7.28
CA ARG A 26 11.48 -0.78 -7.39
C ARG A 26 10.95 -1.89 -6.48
N LYS A 27 10.64 -1.58 -5.22
CA LYS A 27 10.09 -2.57 -4.29
C LYS A 27 8.69 -3.04 -4.68
N ILE A 28 7.87 -2.17 -5.26
CA ILE A 28 6.57 -2.56 -5.84
C ILE A 28 6.79 -3.55 -6.99
N ALA A 29 7.75 -3.27 -7.89
CA ALA A 29 8.10 -4.18 -8.99
C ALA A 29 8.68 -5.52 -8.48
N GLU A 30 9.42 -5.50 -7.37
CA GLU A 30 9.93 -6.69 -6.68
C GLU A 30 8.85 -7.45 -5.88
N GLY A 31 7.64 -6.89 -5.72
CA GLY A 31 6.57 -7.48 -4.90
C GLY A 31 6.81 -7.40 -3.39
N THR A 32 7.83 -6.65 -2.96
CA THR A 32 8.23 -6.48 -1.55
C THR A 32 7.61 -5.24 -0.91
N PHE A 33 6.69 -4.56 -1.61
CA PHE A 33 5.97 -3.39 -1.12
C PHE A 33 4.50 -3.44 -1.53
N PRO A 34 3.57 -2.87 -0.74
CA PRO A 34 2.16 -2.82 -1.10
C PRO A 34 1.90 -2.11 -2.43
N ALA A 35 1.00 -2.69 -3.22
CA ALA A 35 0.55 -2.10 -4.48
C ALA A 35 -0.24 -0.82 -4.23
N GLN A 36 -0.17 0.11 -5.19
CA GLN A 36 -0.96 1.33 -5.15
C GLN A 36 -2.42 1.01 -5.53
N VAL A 37 -3.35 1.54 -4.74
CA VAL A 37 -4.80 1.49 -4.97
C VAL A 37 -5.22 2.75 -5.69
N GLN A 38 -5.98 2.59 -6.76
CA GLN A 38 -6.52 3.70 -7.53
C GLN A 38 -7.75 4.26 -6.81
N ILE A 39 -7.61 5.44 -6.21
CA ILE A 39 -8.68 6.13 -5.47
C ILE A 39 -9.54 6.97 -6.44
N SER A 40 -8.93 7.48 -7.51
CA SER A 40 -9.59 8.35 -8.49
C SER A 40 -8.88 8.30 -9.84
N VAL A 41 -9.50 8.92 -10.86
CA VAL A 41 -8.98 9.00 -12.25
C VAL A 41 -7.52 9.48 -12.31
N HIS A 42 -7.12 10.43 -11.46
CA HIS A 42 -5.74 10.94 -11.39
C HIS A 42 -5.05 10.65 -10.06
N GLY A 43 -5.60 9.76 -9.25
CA GLY A 43 -5.23 9.62 -7.86
C GLY A 43 -4.97 8.18 -7.45
N ALA A 44 -3.71 7.85 -7.19
CA ALA A 44 -3.32 6.61 -6.52
C ALA A 44 -2.97 6.88 -5.04
N GLY A 45 -3.12 5.86 -4.21
CA GLY A 45 -2.67 5.85 -2.82
C GLY A 45 -2.48 4.43 -2.29
N TRP A 46 -2.16 4.29 -1.02
CA TRP A 46 -1.91 3.00 -0.37
C TRP A 46 -2.75 2.89 0.89
N TRP A 47 -3.23 1.70 1.21
CA TRP A 47 -3.86 1.47 2.50
C TRP A 47 -2.85 1.71 3.62
N GLU A 48 -3.22 2.54 4.59
CA GLU A 48 -2.40 2.80 5.78
C GLU A 48 -2.08 1.50 6.53
N SER A 49 -3.03 0.57 6.57
CA SER A 49 -2.84 -0.77 7.15
C SER A 49 -1.76 -1.58 6.41
N ALA A 50 -1.75 -1.54 5.06
CA ALA A 50 -0.75 -2.23 4.27
C ALA A 50 0.65 -1.64 4.49
N ILE A 51 0.74 -0.32 4.57
CA ILE A 51 1.97 0.40 4.85
C ILE A 51 2.45 0.13 6.28
N ASN A 52 1.56 0.13 7.28
CA ASN A 52 1.90 -0.24 8.65
C ASN A 52 2.41 -1.68 8.74
N ARG A 53 1.77 -2.63 8.04
CA ARG A 53 2.24 -4.02 7.97
C ARG A 53 3.64 -4.11 7.36
N TRP A 54 3.88 -3.36 6.28
CA TRP A 54 5.22 -3.28 5.68
C TRP A 54 6.24 -2.64 6.63
N ILE A 55 5.88 -1.58 7.36
CA ILE A 55 6.78 -0.93 8.33
C ILE A 55 7.09 -1.87 9.51
N ALA A 56 6.11 -2.65 9.96
CA ALA A 56 6.27 -3.59 11.05
C ALA A 56 7.22 -4.74 10.68
N ASP A 57 7.18 -5.21 9.43
CA ASP A 57 8.09 -6.25 8.93
C ASP A 57 8.43 -6.05 7.44
N PRO A 58 9.40 -5.19 7.11
CA PRO A 58 9.78 -4.95 5.71
C PRO A 58 10.36 -6.17 4.96
N PRO A 59 11.19 -7.05 5.58
CA PRO A 59 11.81 -8.16 4.85
C PRO A 59 10.88 -9.37 4.66
N GLY A 60 9.87 -9.58 5.50
CA GLY A 60 8.88 -10.65 5.36
C GLY A 60 7.54 -10.18 4.80
N TYR A 61 7.35 -8.88 4.53
CA TYR A 61 6.16 -8.40 3.85
C TYR A 61 6.00 -9.02 2.46
N ARG A 62 4.80 -9.55 2.17
CA ARG A 62 4.42 -10.03 0.84
C ARG A 62 3.12 -9.39 0.37
N ALA A 63 3.14 -8.85 -0.84
CA ALA A 63 2.02 -8.12 -1.44
C ALA A 63 0.76 -8.97 -1.69
N GLU A 64 0.91 -10.30 -1.76
CA GLU A 64 -0.18 -11.27 -1.97
C GLU A 64 -1.34 -11.15 -0.96
N ASN A 65 -1.06 -10.69 0.27
CA ASN A 65 -2.04 -10.63 1.35
C ASN A 65 -2.93 -9.36 1.35
N ASP A 66 -2.60 -8.35 0.53
CA ASP A 66 -3.30 -7.06 0.52
C ASP A 66 -4.17 -6.85 -0.73
N ASN A 67 -4.04 -7.73 -1.73
CA ASN A 67 -4.86 -7.72 -2.93
C ASN A 67 -6.27 -8.24 -2.62
N ARG A 68 -7.04 -7.52 -1.79
CA ARG A 68 -8.47 -7.75 -1.70
C ARG A 68 -9.09 -7.38 -3.05
N PRO A 69 -9.78 -8.31 -3.73
CA PRO A 69 -10.55 -7.95 -4.92
C PRO A 69 -11.65 -6.97 -4.50
N ILE A 70 -11.53 -5.71 -4.94
CA ILE A 70 -12.63 -4.76 -4.89
C ILE A 70 -13.61 -5.21 -5.97
N GLY A 71 -14.55 -6.08 -5.61
CA GLY A 71 -15.57 -6.55 -6.53
C GLY A 71 -16.13 -7.94 -6.24
N ASP A 72 -16.66 -8.16 -5.04
CA ASP A 72 -17.77 -9.12 -4.84
C ASP A 72 -18.75 -8.47 -3.86
N GLY A 73 -19.53 -7.52 -4.37
CA GLY A 73 -20.79 -7.16 -3.75
C GLY A 73 -21.87 -8.02 -4.39
N PRO A 74 -22.77 -8.66 -3.63
CA PRO A 74 -23.86 -9.41 -4.24
C PRO A 74 -24.77 -8.43 -4.99
N VAL A 75 -25.16 -8.84 -6.19
CA VAL A 75 -26.11 -8.19 -7.12
C VAL A 75 -27.46 -7.90 -6.48
#